data_AF-A0AAW5PMD3-F1
#
_entry.id   AF-A0AAW5PMD3-F1
#
_cell.length_a   1.000
_cell.length_b   1.000
_cell.length_c   1.000
_cell.angle_alpha   90.00
_cell.angle_beta   90.00
_cell.angle_gamma   90.00
#
_symmetry.space_group_name_H-M   'P 1'
#
loop_
_entity.id
_entity.type
_entity.pdbx_description
1 polymer ?
#
loop_
_entity_poly.entity_id
_entity_poly.type
_entity_poly.pdbx_seq_one_letter_code
_entity_poly.pdbx_strand_id
1 'polypeptide(L)'
;MQSSFRSLPGSYVRVALCLSLLGIVGAAFADPEVPESPQSAQSPECAAFYIDIPSAGNRIANLMMGSVVGKAAWMDQLKALMARGAEPPMTRLVVAGESEDVTRKAVQSALDTFKQQRLSHLTLTVVGKAPKMQGLQSTAEQSGITFRAVPPEPSAASPASRADAYLQGVCD
;
A
#
# COMPACT_ATOMS: atom_id res chain seq x y z
N MET A 1 -47.14 -19.05 9.14
CA MET A 1 -48.04 -18.20 8.33
C MET A 1 -47.27 -17.72 7.12
N GLN A 2 -47.75 -18.10 5.93
CA GLN A 2 -47.25 -17.69 4.62
C GLN A 2 -47.81 -16.30 4.25
N SER A 3 -47.00 -15.50 3.55
CA SER A 3 -47.41 -14.60 2.45
C SER A 3 -46.11 -13.98 1.90
N SER A 4 -45.57 -14.32 0.75
CA SER A 4 -46.08 -14.23 -0.63
C SER A 4 -46.57 -12.82 -0.99
N PHE A 5 -45.73 -12.04 -1.68
CA PHE A 5 -46.18 -11.19 -2.79
C PHE A 5 -45.14 -11.22 -3.91
N ARG A 6 -45.56 -11.81 -5.02
CA ARG A 6 -44.88 -11.87 -6.32
C ARG A 6 -45.56 -10.82 -7.21
N SER A 7 -44.74 -10.08 -7.95
CA SER A 7 -44.88 -9.62 -9.35
C SER A 7 -46.22 -9.03 -9.86
N LEU A 8 -46.16 -7.91 -10.58
CA LEU A 8 -46.29 -7.88 -12.05
C LEU A 8 -46.14 -6.43 -12.63
N PRO A 9 -45.88 -6.30 -13.95
CA PRO A 9 -45.28 -5.16 -14.62
C PRO A 9 -46.31 -4.21 -15.25
N GLY A 10 -45.88 -3.00 -15.63
CA GLY A 10 -46.69 -2.03 -16.34
C GLY A 10 -45.84 -1.26 -17.34
N SER A 11 -46.17 -1.44 -18.61
CA SER A 11 -45.44 -0.97 -19.79
C SER A 11 -46.01 0.37 -20.30
N TYR A 12 -45.23 1.01 -21.17
CA TYR A 12 -45.59 2.08 -22.14
C TYR A 12 -45.78 3.52 -21.63
N VAL A 13 -44.85 4.40 -22.02
CA VAL A 13 -45.22 5.66 -22.69
C VAL A 13 -44.25 5.89 -23.87
N ARG A 14 -44.81 5.83 -25.08
CA ARG A 14 -44.24 6.31 -26.34
C ARG A 14 -44.46 7.83 -26.44
N VAL A 15 -43.42 8.61 -26.76
CA VAL A 15 -43.52 9.94 -27.40
C VAL A 15 -42.27 10.09 -28.28
N ALA A 16 -42.32 9.80 -29.59
CA ALA A 16 -42.57 10.73 -30.70
C ALA A 16 -41.64 11.98 -30.65
N LEU A 17 -40.49 11.97 -31.34
CA LEU A 17 -40.28 12.37 -32.74
C LEU A 17 -40.36 13.89 -32.97
N CYS A 18 -39.18 14.53 -33.06
CA CYS A 18 -39.01 15.75 -33.84
C CYS A 18 -37.81 15.57 -34.79
N LEU A 19 -38.15 15.39 -36.06
CA LEU A 19 -37.28 15.57 -37.21
C LEU A 19 -36.86 17.03 -37.33
N SER A 20 -35.60 17.29 -37.61
CA SER A 20 -35.17 18.46 -38.37
C SER A 20 -33.97 18.04 -39.22
N LEU A 21 -34.26 17.81 -40.50
CA LEU A 21 -33.36 17.41 -41.57
C LEU A 21 -33.14 18.65 -42.44
N LEU A 22 -31.89 19.09 -42.59
CA LEU A 22 -31.33 19.98 -43.62
C LEU A 22 -29.85 20.13 -43.22
N GLY A 23 -28.84 19.60 -43.90
CA GLY A 23 -28.69 19.31 -45.32
C GLY A 23 -27.60 20.23 -45.86
N ILE A 24 -26.33 19.83 -45.78
CA ILE A 24 -25.28 20.29 -46.71
C ILE A 24 -24.39 19.09 -47.04
N VAL A 25 -24.46 18.70 -48.31
CA VAL A 25 -23.54 17.77 -48.96
C VAL A 25 -22.22 18.51 -49.19
N GLY A 26 -21.14 17.98 -48.62
CA GLY A 26 -19.77 18.37 -48.94
C GLY A 26 -18.88 17.13 -48.77
N ALA A 27 -18.60 16.45 -49.88
CA ALA A 27 -17.69 15.32 -49.92
C ALA A 27 -16.23 15.82 -49.86
N ALA A 28 -15.49 15.43 -48.83
CA ALA A 28 -14.02 15.43 -48.84
C ALA A 28 -13.48 14.67 -47.60
N PHE A 29 -12.96 13.46 -47.86
CA PHE A 29 -11.82 12.80 -47.22
C PHE A 29 -11.74 12.62 -45.68
N ALA A 30 -11.55 11.33 -45.35
CA ALA A 30 -10.62 10.80 -44.36
C ALA A 30 -11.05 10.69 -42.88
N ASP A 31 -10.90 9.43 -42.43
CA ASP A 31 -10.67 8.91 -41.10
C ASP A 31 -11.77 8.96 -40.01
N PRO A 32 -12.21 7.80 -39.48
CA PRO A 32 -13.02 7.74 -38.27
C PRO A 32 -12.10 7.90 -37.05
N GLU A 33 -11.93 9.12 -36.55
CA GLU A 33 -11.37 9.29 -35.20
C GLU A 33 -12.37 8.74 -34.17
N VAL A 34 -12.04 7.56 -33.68
CA VAL A 34 -12.55 6.94 -32.47
C VAL A 34 -12.45 7.95 -31.34
N PRO A 35 -13.52 8.23 -30.56
CA PRO A 35 -13.35 8.96 -29.31
C PRO A 35 -12.63 8.02 -28.34
N GLU A 36 -11.30 8.17 -28.27
CA GLU A 36 -10.47 7.58 -27.23
C GLU A 36 -10.96 8.13 -25.90
N SER A 37 -11.74 7.31 -25.18
CA SER A 37 -11.99 7.57 -23.78
C SER A 37 -10.64 7.50 -23.08
N PRO A 38 -10.19 8.53 -22.34
CA PRO A 38 -9.11 8.31 -21.40
C PRO A 38 -9.68 7.39 -20.32
N GLN A 39 -9.58 6.08 -20.52
CA GLN A 39 -9.41 5.17 -19.40
C GLN A 39 -8.08 5.58 -18.81
N SER A 40 -8.14 6.57 -17.91
CA SER A 40 -7.17 6.71 -16.85
C SER A 40 -7.04 5.31 -16.25
N ALA A 41 -5.98 4.62 -16.65
CA ALA A 41 -5.49 3.47 -15.93
C ALA A 41 -5.37 4.00 -14.50
N GLN A 42 -6.30 3.61 -13.64
CA GLN A 42 -6.15 3.80 -12.22
C GLN A 42 -4.91 2.99 -11.89
N SER A 43 -3.76 3.66 -11.88
CA SER A 43 -2.52 3.13 -11.36
C SER A 43 -2.90 2.45 -10.05
N PRO A 44 -2.52 1.19 -9.81
CA PRO A 44 -2.84 0.54 -8.55
C PRO A 44 -2.34 1.48 -7.46
N GLU A 45 -3.26 2.09 -6.71
CA GLU A 45 -2.93 3.10 -5.72
C GLU A 45 -1.84 2.48 -4.84
N CYS A 46 -0.68 3.11 -4.76
CA CYS A 46 0.40 2.60 -3.94
C CYS A 46 0.39 3.36 -2.63
N ALA A 47 0.38 2.62 -1.52
CA ALA A 47 0.50 3.19 -0.20
C ALA A 47 1.89 2.88 0.36
N ALA A 48 2.80 3.85 0.31
CA ALA A 48 4.14 3.71 0.87
C ALA A 48 4.20 4.23 2.31
N PHE A 49 4.87 3.50 3.18
CA PHE A 49 5.04 3.86 4.59
C PHE A 49 6.48 3.61 5.05
N TYR A 50 6.91 4.41 6.01
CA TYR A 50 8.22 4.29 6.65
C TYR A 50 8.05 4.19 8.16
N ILE A 51 8.80 3.28 8.78
CA ILE A 51 8.95 3.19 10.24
C ILE A 51 10.43 3.26 10.59
N ASP A 52 10.75 4.16 11.52
CA ASP A 52 12.04 4.24 12.19
C ASP A 52 11.94 3.55 13.56
N ILE A 53 12.73 2.50 13.75
CA ILE A 53 12.80 1.77 15.01
C ILE A 53 13.86 2.44 15.90
N PRO A 54 13.46 2.98 17.07
CA PRO A 54 14.39 3.67 17.95
C PRO A 54 15.42 2.70 18.53
N SER A 55 16.64 3.18 18.78
CA SER A 55 17.62 2.42 19.55
C SER A 55 17.12 2.18 20.97
N ALA A 56 17.48 1.03 21.56
CA ALA A 56 17.06 0.63 22.91
C ALA A 56 17.51 1.61 24.03
N GLY A 57 18.30 2.65 23.71
CA GLY A 57 18.80 3.66 24.63
C GLY A 57 18.17 5.05 24.53
N ASN A 58 17.40 5.36 23.49
CA ASN A 58 16.89 6.72 23.30
C ASN A 58 15.52 6.94 23.97
N ARG A 59 15.54 7.25 25.28
CA ARG A 59 14.34 7.60 26.06
C ARG A 59 13.69 8.93 25.63
N ILE A 60 14.40 9.78 24.87
CA ILE A 60 13.94 11.15 24.59
C ILE A 60 12.98 11.21 23.39
N ALA A 61 13.14 10.34 22.38
CA ALA A 61 12.11 10.15 21.35
C ALA A 61 10.78 9.63 21.96
N ASN A 62 10.88 8.88 23.06
CA ASN A 62 9.74 8.36 23.83
C ASN A 62 9.12 9.36 24.82
N LEU A 63 9.66 10.59 24.93
CA LEU A 63 9.18 11.62 25.86
C LEU A 63 8.37 12.73 25.17
N MET A 64 8.55 12.92 23.85
CA MET A 64 7.74 13.88 23.07
C MET A 64 6.38 13.30 22.64
N MET A 65 6.12 12.02 22.91
CA MET A 65 4.79 11.41 22.90
C MET A 65 4.55 10.82 24.30
N GLY A 66 3.59 11.36 25.05
CA GLY A 66 3.46 11.20 26.50
C GLY A 66 3.54 9.76 27.05
N SER A 67 4.33 9.64 28.13
CA SER A 67 4.28 8.70 29.25
C SER A 67 4.15 7.19 28.94
N VAL A 68 5.24 6.43 29.23
CA VAL A 68 5.27 4.97 29.50
C VAL A 68 4.96 4.02 28.32
N VAL A 69 4.67 4.53 27.12
CA VAL A 69 4.21 3.76 25.93
C VAL A 69 5.30 3.59 24.84
N GLY A 70 6.58 3.72 25.16
CA GLY A 70 7.66 3.86 24.15
C GLY A 70 8.03 2.62 23.32
N LYS A 71 7.65 1.40 23.73
CA LYS A 71 7.95 0.16 22.97
C LYS A 71 6.73 -0.44 22.27
N ALA A 72 5.55 -0.19 22.82
CA ALA A 72 4.30 -0.73 22.29
C ALA A 72 3.85 0.04 21.05
N ALA A 73 3.86 1.39 21.09
CA ALA A 73 3.27 2.19 20.00
C ALA A 73 3.88 1.95 18.62
N TRP A 74 5.22 1.97 18.49
CA TRP A 74 5.85 1.77 17.18
C TRP A 74 5.72 0.32 16.70
N MET A 75 5.68 -0.65 17.61
CA MET A 75 5.49 -2.06 17.28
C MET A 75 4.04 -2.33 16.84
N ASP A 76 3.08 -1.69 17.50
CA ASP A 76 1.67 -1.75 17.14
C ASP A 76 1.43 -1.06 15.80
N GLN A 77 2.11 0.07 15.55
CA GLN A 77 2.12 0.73 14.24
C GLN A 77 2.71 -0.16 13.15
N LEU A 78 3.84 -0.84 13.41
CA LEU A 78 4.43 -1.80 12.49
C LEU A 78 3.44 -2.91 12.13
N LYS A 79 2.79 -3.52 13.13
CA LYS A 79 1.79 -4.56 12.91
C LYS A 79 0.57 -4.03 12.16
N ALA A 80 0.08 -2.84 12.51
CA ALA A 80 -1.07 -2.22 11.85
C ALA A 80 -0.79 -1.95 10.36
N LEU A 81 0.41 -1.44 10.02
CA LEU A 81 0.80 -1.23 8.62
C LEU A 81 0.99 -2.55 7.87
N MET A 82 1.55 -3.57 8.51
CA MET A 82 1.64 -4.91 7.90
C MET A 82 0.27 -5.51 7.62
N ALA A 83 -0.68 -5.37 8.53
CA ALA A 83 -2.04 -5.89 8.38
C ALA A 83 -2.77 -5.30 7.16
N ARG A 84 -2.45 -4.07 6.76
CA ARG A 84 -3.00 -3.45 5.53
C ARG A 84 -2.65 -4.23 4.27
N GLY A 85 -1.53 -4.96 4.27
CA GLY A 85 -1.13 -5.79 3.14
C GLY A 85 -1.97 -7.05 2.93
N ALA A 86 -3.00 -7.29 3.75
CA ALA A 86 -3.99 -8.33 3.51
C ALA A 86 -4.91 -8.01 2.31
N GLU A 87 -5.13 -6.72 2.03
CA GLU A 87 -6.06 -6.24 1.00
C GLU A 87 -5.38 -5.21 0.08
N PRO A 88 -5.85 -5.05 -1.16
CA PRO A 88 -5.43 -3.93 -1.99
C PRO A 88 -5.88 -2.60 -1.36
N PRO A 89 -5.18 -1.47 -1.59
CA PRO A 89 -4.03 -1.29 -2.47
C PRO A 89 -2.70 -1.93 -2.03
N MET A 90 -1.72 -2.01 -2.96
CA MET A 90 -0.37 -2.48 -2.63
C MET A 90 0.26 -1.58 -1.56
N THR A 91 0.56 -2.18 -0.41
CA THR A 91 1.23 -1.53 0.72
C THR A 91 2.73 -1.78 0.61
N ARG A 92 3.52 -0.71 0.56
CA ARG A 92 4.98 -0.78 0.52
C ARG A 92 5.55 -0.21 1.81
N LEU A 93 6.01 -1.08 2.70
CA LEU A 93 6.48 -0.72 4.03
C LEU A 93 8.01 -0.82 4.10
N VAL A 94 8.65 0.30 4.42
CA VAL A 94 10.08 0.36 4.72
C VAL A 94 10.26 0.41 6.23
N VAL A 95 11.14 -0.45 6.76
CA VAL A 95 11.51 -0.50 8.17
C VAL A 95 13.01 -0.29 8.30
N ALA A 96 13.40 0.77 9.00
CA ALA A 96 14.78 1.09 9.31
C ALA A 96 14.95 1.33 10.81
N GLY A 97 16.18 1.48 11.26
CA GLY A 97 16.47 1.85 12.64
C GLY A 97 17.97 2.02 12.87
N GLU A 98 18.33 2.65 13.98
CA GLU A 98 19.73 2.91 14.35
C GLU A 98 20.52 1.62 14.64
N SER A 99 19.82 0.56 15.07
CA SER A 99 20.43 -0.74 15.37
C SER A 99 19.81 -1.84 14.53
N GLU A 100 20.62 -2.43 13.64
CA GLU A 100 20.20 -3.57 12.80
C GLU A 100 19.66 -4.74 13.63
N ASP A 101 20.25 -5.04 14.79
CA ASP A 101 19.77 -6.13 15.65
C ASP A 101 18.39 -5.83 16.27
N VAL A 102 18.12 -4.58 16.62
CA VAL A 102 16.81 -4.17 17.15
C VAL A 102 15.78 -4.20 16.01
N THR A 103 16.11 -3.64 14.85
CA THR A 103 15.28 -3.68 13.63
C THR A 103 14.93 -5.11 13.23
N ARG A 104 15.92 -6.00 13.19
CA ARG A 104 15.70 -7.41 12.84
C ARG A 104 14.76 -8.11 13.83
N LYS A 105 15.00 -7.95 15.14
CA LYS A 105 14.16 -8.57 16.18
C LYS A 105 12.73 -8.05 16.12
N ALA A 106 12.56 -6.77 15.81
CA ALA A 106 11.27 -6.15 15.66
C ALA A 106 10.48 -6.72 14.47
N VAL A 107 11.11 -6.76 13.30
CA VAL A 107 10.50 -7.32 12.09
C VAL A 107 10.20 -8.80 12.29
N GLN A 108 11.10 -9.57 12.89
CA GLN A 108 10.82 -10.97 13.23
C GLN A 108 9.58 -11.09 14.13
N SER A 109 9.48 -10.28 15.18
CA SER A 109 8.34 -10.29 16.08
C SER A 109 7.02 -9.93 15.37
N ALA A 110 7.08 -9.02 14.40
CA ALA A 110 5.91 -8.66 13.61
C ALA A 110 5.53 -9.79 12.64
N LEU A 111 6.48 -10.35 11.90
CA LEU A 111 6.27 -11.52 11.02
C LEU A 111 5.69 -12.72 11.78
N ASP A 112 6.17 -12.98 12.99
CA ASP A 112 5.66 -14.05 13.85
C ASP A 112 4.17 -13.90 14.18
N THR A 113 3.66 -12.67 14.20
CA THR A 113 2.23 -12.37 14.43
C THR A 113 1.36 -12.77 13.24
N PHE A 114 1.91 -12.76 12.02
CA PHE A 114 1.18 -12.95 10.76
C PHE A 114 1.46 -14.31 10.08
N LYS A 115 2.09 -15.26 10.76
CA LYS A 115 2.47 -16.59 10.20
C LYS A 115 1.31 -17.38 9.58
N GLN A 116 0.08 -17.15 10.06
CA GLN A 116 -1.12 -17.83 9.57
C GLN A 116 -1.97 -16.96 8.63
N GLN A 117 -1.52 -15.74 8.33
CA GLN A 117 -2.23 -14.79 7.48
C GLN A 117 -1.49 -14.59 6.16
N ARG A 118 -2.25 -14.43 5.08
CA ARG A 118 -1.71 -14.06 3.76
C ARG A 118 -1.74 -12.54 3.61
N LEU A 119 -0.57 -11.92 3.51
CA LEU A 119 -0.35 -10.50 3.29
C LEU A 119 0.19 -10.26 1.87
N SER A 120 -0.55 -10.75 0.87
CA SER A 120 -0.15 -10.79 -0.55
C SER A 120 0.05 -9.40 -1.18
N HIS A 121 -0.51 -8.36 -0.56
CA HIS A 121 -0.42 -6.97 -0.99
C HIS A 121 0.60 -6.18 -0.15
N LEU A 122 1.52 -6.86 0.54
CA LEU A 122 2.62 -6.24 1.28
C LEU A 122 3.95 -6.42 0.55
N THR A 123 4.64 -5.32 0.29
CA THR A 123 6.09 -5.32 0.09
C THR A 123 6.76 -4.80 1.36
N LEU A 124 7.59 -5.63 1.99
CA LEU A 124 8.34 -5.28 3.19
C LEU A 124 9.82 -5.11 2.85
N THR A 125 10.31 -3.87 2.97
CA THR A 125 11.72 -3.52 2.79
C THR A 125 12.35 -3.29 4.16
N VAL A 126 13.40 -4.03 4.48
CA VAL A 126 14.16 -3.88 5.73
C VAL A 126 15.53 -3.31 5.45
N VAL A 127 15.88 -2.23 6.13
CA VAL A 127 17.18 -1.58 6.00
C VAL A 127 18.21 -2.25 6.91
N GLY A 128 19.26 -2.80 6.32
CA GLY A 128 20.39 -3.41 7.02
C GLY A 128 21.34 -4.16 6.08
N LYS A 129 22.63 -4.21 6.44
CA LYS A 129 23.67 -4.91 5.66
C LYS A 129 23.85 -6.36 6.09
N ALA A 130 23.41 -6.72 7.29
CA ALA A 130 23.69 -8.05 7.84
C ALA A 130 22.99 -9.17 7.04
N PRO A 131 23.67 -10.30 6.76
CA PRO A 131 23.04 -11.53 6.27
C PRO A 131 21.86 -11.99 7.13
N LYS A 132 21.87 -11.61 8.41
CA LYS A 132 20.79 -11.85 9.36
C LYS A 132 19.45 -11.20 8.96
N MET A 133 19.46 -10.15 8.14
CA MET A 133 18.24 -9.55 7.59
C MET A 133 17.62 -10.43 6.50
N GLN A 134 18.44 -11.09 5.68
CA GLN A 134 17.97 -12.06 4.68
C GLN A 134 17.32 -13.28 5.34
N GLY A 135 17.73 -13.63 6.57
CA GLY A 135 17.08 -14.68 7.37
C GLY A 135 15.59 -14.45 7.65
N LEU A 136 15.07 -13.23 7.45
CA LEU A 136 13.65 -12.90 7.60
C LEU A 136 12.83 -13.25 6.34
N GLN A 137 13.49 -13.41 5.19
CA GLN A 137 12.86 -13.57 3.87
C GLN A 137 11.93 -14.79 3.85
N SER A 138 12.41 -15.96 4.27
CA SER A 138 11.62 -17.19 4.23
C SER A 138 10.37 -17.10 5.10
N THR A 139 10.43 -16.44 6.25
CA THR A 139 9.24 -16.22 7.11
C THR A 139 8.27 -15.24 6.47
N ALA A 140 8.76 -14.17 5.83
CA ALA A 140 7.91 -13.20 5.15
C ALA A 140 7.19 -13.81 3.94
N GLU A 141 7.90 -14.56 3.10
CA GLU A 141 7.35 -15.19 1.89
C GLU A 141 6.32 -16.28 2.22
N GLN A 142 6.45 -16.98 3.35
CA GLN A 142 5.43 -17.93 3.83
C GLN A 142 4.08 -17.24 4.07
N SER A 143 4.10 -15.99 4.54
CA SER A 143 2.92 -15.13 4.68
C SER A 143 2.52 -14.44 3.38
N GLY A 144 3.15 -14.73 2.24
CA GLY A 144 2.86 -14.09 0.95
C GLY A 144 3.42 -12.67 0.79
N ILE A 145 4.29 -12.22 1.69
CA ILE A 145 4.89 -10.88 1.67
C ILE A 145 6.03 -10.87 0.65
N THR A 146 6.09 -9.83 -0.19
CA THR A 146 7.28 -9.56 -1.01
C THR A 146 8.36 -8.94 -0.13
N PHE A 147 9.44 -9.66 0.15
CA PHE A 147 10.50 -9.20 1.06
C PHE A 147 11.72 -8.63 0.31
N ARG A 148 12.29 -7.54 0.82
CA ARG A 148 13.54 -6.94 0.33
C ARG A 148 14.41 -6.53 1.51
N ALA A 149 15.71 -6.82 1.42
CA ALA A 149 16.70 -6.24 2.32
C ALA A 149 17.59 -5.29 1.53
N VAL A 150 17.72 -4.05 2.01
CA VAL A 150 18.52 -3.00 1.35
C VAL A 150 19.57 -2.43 2.30
N PRO A 151 20.74 -2.02 1.80
CA PRO A 151 21.76 -1.43 2.66
C PRO A 151 21.31 -0.06 3.24
N PRO A 152 21.79 0.31 4.43
CA PRO A 152 21.74 1.66 4.98
C PRO A 152 22.32 2.69 4.00
N GLU A 153 21.57 3.76 3.78
CA GLU A 153 21.93 4.89 2.94
C GLU A 153 22.87 5.81 3.73
N PRO A 154 24.16 5.91 3.34
CA PRO A 154 25.17 6.60 4.16
C PRO A 154 24.87 8.09 4.37
N SER A 155 24.18 8.71 3.42
CA SER A 155 23.82 10.12 3.44
C SER A 155 22.63 10.45 4.37
N ALA A 156 21.87 9.43 4.79
CA ALA A 156 20.63 9.60 5.55
C ALA A 156 20.84 9.47 7.08
N ALA A 157 21.44 10.49 7.68
CA ALA A 157 21.80 10.48 9.10
C ALA A 157 20.61 10.63 10.08
N SER A 158 19.53 11.28 9.66
CA SER A 158 18.33 11.53 10.48
C SER A 158 17.15 10.62 10.07
N PRO A 159 16.16 10.37 10.96
CA PRO A 159 14.94 9.64 10.60
C PRO A 159 14.21 10.23 9.38
N ALA A 160 14.13 11.56 9.29
CA ALA A 160 13.49 12.25 8.16
C ALA A 160 14.24 11.99 6.84
N SER A 161 15.57 12.18 6.83
CA SER A 161 16.39 11.90 5.65
C SER A 161 16.37 10.42 5.23
N ARG A 162 16.18 9.49 6.17
CA ARG A 162 16.01 8.06 5.85
C ARG A 162 14.66 7.80 5.19
N ALA A 163 13.60 8.39 5.72
CA ALA A 163 12.27 8.29 5.12
C ALA A 163 12.29 8.80 3.68
N ASP A 164 12.86 9.97 3.44
CA ASP A 164 12.96 10.56 2.09
C ASP A 164 13.75 9.66 1.14
N ALA A 165 14.94 9.20 1.56
CA ALA A 165 15.81 8.36 0.74
C ALA A 165 15.16 7.01 0.37
N TYR A 166 14.41 6.41 1.29
CA TYR A 166 13.83 5.08 1.07
C TYR A 166 12.42 5.09 0.52
N LEU A 167 11.67 6.20 0.63
CA LEU A 167 10.32 6.31 0.06
C LEU A 167 10.36 6.83 -1.38
N GLN A 168 11.43 7.51 -1.79
CA GLN A 168 11.60 7.96 -3.17
C GLN A 168 11.56 6.78 -4.14
N GLY A 169 10.66 6.84 -5.13
CA GLY A 169 10.54 5.79 -6.16
C GLY A 169 9.84 4.51 -5.70
N VAL A 170 9.38 4.42 -4.45
CA VAL A 170 8.73 3.20 -3.96
C VAL A 170 7.39 2.97 -4.64
N CYS A 171 6.67 4.05 -4.96
CA CYS A 171 5.37 3.98 -5.62
C CYS A 171 5.40 4.15 -7.14
N ASP A 172 6.56 4.44 -7.70
CA ASP A 172 6.75 4.74 -9.13
C ASP A 172 6.76 3.46 -10.00
#